data_AF-A0A7K8MTP0-F1
#
_entry.id   AF-A0A7K8MTP0-F1
#
_cell.length_a   1.000
_cell.length_b   1.000
_cell.length_c   1.000
_cell.angle_alpha   90.00
_cell.angle_beta   90.00
_cell.angle_gamma   90.00
#
_symmetry.space_group_name_H-M   'P 1'
#
loop_
_entity.id
_entity.type
_entity.pdbx_description
1 polymer ?
#
loop_
_entity_poly.entity_id
_entity_poly.type
_entity_poly.pdbx_seq_one_letter_code
_entity_poly.pdbx_strand_id
1 'polypeptide(L)' 'RWFQGQQELSGHVVATDIVPSGDWTYQLLVLLKIPPQRGVTFTCQVEHVSLEHPLSQHW' A
#
# COMPACT_ATOMS: atom_id res chain seq x y z
N ARG A 1 -1.58 0.74 -3.07
CA ARG A 1 -2.94 0.12 -3.09
C ARG A 1 -2.92 -1.12 -2.22
N TRP A 2 -4.06 -1.53 -1.66
CA TRP A 2 -4.17 -2.78 -0.89
C TRP A 2 -5.07 -3.77 -1.62
N PHE A 3 -4.72 -5.06 -1.55
CA PHE A 3 -5.44 -6.15 -2.18
C PHE A 3 -5.68 -7.30 -1.21
N GLN A 4 -6.81 -7.98 -1.38
CA GLN A 4 -7.08 -9.31 -0.83
C GLN A 4 -7.21 -10.28 -2.01
N GLY A 5 -6.20 -11.11 -2.24
CA GLY A 5 -6.08 -11.86 -3.49
C GLY A 5 -5.94 -10.90 -4.68
N GLN A 6 -6.89 -10.93 -5.62
CA GLN A 6 -6.92 -10.03 -6.79
C GLN A 6 -7.86 -8.82 -6.61
N GLN A 7 -8.63 -8.78 -5.51
CA GLN A 7 -9.59 -7.70 -5.27
C GLN A 7 -8.89 -6.50 -4.62
N GLU A 8 -8.96 -5.33 -5.28
CA GLU A 8 -8.52 -4.06 -4.68
C GLU A 8 -9.47 -3.66 -3.55
N LEU A 9 -8.89 -3.22 -2.43
CA LEU A 9 -9.59 -2.72 -1.25
C LEU A 9 -9.52 -1.19 -1.23
N SER A 10 -10.68 -0.53 -1.06
CA SER A 10 -10.78 0.93 -0.95
C SER A 10 -11.46 1.39 0.35
N GLY A 11 -12.51 0.69 0.80
CA GLY A 11 -13.33 1.13 1.94
C GLY A 11 -12.63 1.21 3.31
N HIS A 12 -11.53 0.49 3.49
CA HIS A 12 -10.75 0.46 4.74
C HIS A 12 -9.33 1.01 4.57
N VAL A 13 -9.05 1.64 3.43
CA VAL A 13 -7.73 2.16 3.11
C VAL A 13 -7.66 3.65 3.44
N VAL A 14 -6.63 4.05 4.18
CA VAL A 14 -6.36 5.44 4.50
C VAL A 14 -4.94 5.77 4.08
N ALA A 15 -4.76 6.86 3.34
CA ALA A 15 -3.45 7.39 2.98
C ALA A 15 -3.13 8.62 3.83
N THR A 16 -1.87 8.80 4.18
CA THR A 16 -1.36 10.10 4.65
C THR A 16 -1.16 11.04 3.47
N ASP A 17 -0.97 12.32 3.76
CA ASP A 17 -0.42 13.25 2.79
C ASP A 17 0.99 12.83 2.34
N ILE A 18 1.41 13.38 1.19
CA ILE A 18 2.78 13.25 0.70
C ILE A 18 3.66 14.22 1.48
N VAL A 19 4.67 13.69 2.17
CA VAL A 19 5.57 14.46 3.02
C VAL A 19 6.99 14.42 2.43
N PRO A 20 7.68 15.56 2.30
CA PRO A 20 9.07 15.60 1.85
C PRO A 20 10.02 15.03 2.90
N SER A 21 11.03 14.27 2.46
CA SER A 21 12.03 13.64 3.35
C SER A 21 13.26 14.50 3.62
N GLY A 22 13.46 15.59 2.87
CA GLY A 22 14.59 16.52 3.03
C GLY A 22 15.82 16.23 2.14
N ASP A 23 15.77 15.15 1.35
CA ASP A 23 16.81 14.71 0.42
C ASP A 23 16.30 14.60 -1.02
N TRP A 24 15.29 15.42 -1.37
CA TRP A 24 14.53 15.37 -2.64
C TRP A 24 13.67 14.12 -2.84
N THR A 25 13.55 13.27 -1.83
CA THR A 25 12.57 12.18 -1.83
C THR A 25 11.28 12.58 -1.11
N TYR A 26 10.24 11.80 -1.33
CA TYR A 26 8.93 11.96 -0.72
C TYR A 26 8.47 10.64 -0.14
N GLN A 27 7.64 10.71 0.89
CA GLN A 27 7.06 9.56 1.55
C GLN A 27 5.56 9.76 1.76
N LEU A 28 4.83 8.67 1.70
CA LEU A 28 3.43 8.57 2.13
C LEU A 28 3.20 7.18 2.68
N LEU A 29 2.22 7.03 3.57
CA LEU A 29 1.82 5.75 4.13
C LEU A 29 0.39 5.43 3.71
N VAL A 30 0.17 4.21 3.23
CA VAL A 30 -1.16 3.67 2.91
C VAL A 30 -1.48 2.56 3.91
N LEU A 31 -2.45 2.78 4.78
CA LEU A 31 -2.83 1.86 5.85
C LEU A 31 -4.13 1.14 5.50
N LEU A 32 -4.16 -0.17 5.78
CA LEU A 32 -5.38 -0.98 5.74
C LEU A 32 -5.90 -1.18 7.17
N LYS A 33 -7.05 -0.57 7.49
CA LYS A 33 -7.64 -0.57 8.84
C LYS A 33 -8.71 -1.64 8.98
N ILE A 34 -8.29 -2.90 9.10
CA ILE A 34 -9.19 -4.05 9.29
C ILE A 34 -8.73 -4.92 10.47
N PRO A 35 -9.65 -5.63 11.14
CA PRO A 35 -9.27 -6.64 12.12
C PRO A 35 -8.48 -7.78 11.45
N PRO A 36 -7.39 -8.26 12.07
CA PRO A 36 -6.65 -9.40 11.54
C PRO A 36 -7.53 -10.67 11.56
N GLN A 37 -7.54 -11.38 10.44
CA GLN A 37 -8.32 -12.61 10.26
C GLN A 37 -7.36 -13.77 9.93
N ARG A 38 -7.52 -14.91 10.61
CA ARG A 38 -6.67 -16.08 10.34
C ARG A 38 -6.91 -16.60 8.93
N GLY A 39 -5.84 -16.96 8.23
CA GLY A 39 -5.90 -17.53 6.89
C GLY A 39 -6.21 -16.52 5.79
N VAL A 40 -6.23 -15.21 6.11
CA VAL A 40 -6.34 -14.14 5.12
C VAL A 40 -4.98 -13.47 4.97
N THR A 41 -4.59 -13.24 3.72
CA THR A 41 -3.34 -12.55 3.36
C THR A 41 -3.68 -11.31 2.58
N PHE A 42 -2.94 -10.23 2.85
CA PHE A 42 -3.09 -8.97 2.15
C PHE A 42 -1.83 -8.64 1.38
N THR A 43 -1.99 -7.94 0.26
CA THR A 43 -0.86 -7.47 -0.54
C THR A 43 -0.92 -5.95 -0.63
N CYS A 44 0.16 -5.30 -0.23
CA CYS A 44 0.38 -3.90 -0.55
C CYS A 44 1.12 -3.82 -1.89
N GLN A 45 0.54 -3.10 -2.85
CA GLN A 45 1.15 -2.86 -4.16
C GLN A 45 1.52 -1.38 -4.31
N VAL A 46 2.77 -1.12 -4.72
CA VAL A 46 3.32 0.20 -4.99
C VAL A 46 3.62 0.32 -6.48
N GLU A 47 3.05 1.34 -7.10
CA GLU A 47 3.33 1.76 -8.47
C GLU A 47 4.06 3.09 -8.44
N HIS A 48 5.14 3.19 -9.20
CA HIS A 48 5.94 4.41 -9.33
C HIS A 48 6.61 4.41 -10.70
N VAL A 49 6.75 5.60 -11.32
CA VAL A 49 7.28 5.73 -12.69
C VAL A 49 8.71 5.19 -12.85
N SER A 50 9.48 5.14 -11.76
CA SER A 50 10.84 4.60 -11.77
C SER A 50 10.90 3.07 -11.66
N LEU A 51 9.76 2.39 -11.49
CA LEU A 51 9.68 0.94 -11.37
C LEU A 51 9.20 0.35 -12.68
N GLU A 52 9.91 -0.66 -13.20
CA GLU A 52 9.52 -1.38 -14.41
C GLU A 52 8.21 -2.18 -14.21
N HIS A 53 8.03 -2.71 -13.00
CA HIS A 53 6.86 -3.47 -12.58
C HIS A 53 6.40 -3.01 -11.19
N PRO A 54 5.12 -3.16 -10.83
CA PRO A 54 4.64 -2.85 -9.49
C PRO A 54 5.39 -3.66 -8.42
N LEU A 55 5.75 -3.01 -7.31
CA LEU A 55 6.30 -3.70 -6.15
C LEU A 55 5.16 -4.23 -5.29
N SER A 56 5.22 -5.51 -4.92
CA SER A 56 4.22 -6.18 -4.11
C SER A 56 4.82 -6.71 -2.82
N GLN A 57 4.22 -6.36 -1.69
CA GLN A 57 4.59 -6.85 -0.36
C GLN A 57 3.42 -7.58 0.28
N HIS A 58 3.64 -8.84 0.66
CA HIS A 58 2.64 -9.65 1.35
C HIS A 58 2.70 -9.44 2.86
N TRP A 59 1.52 -9.42 3.49
CA TRP A 59 1.28 -9.27 4.92
C TRP A 59 0.33 -10.36 5.43
#